data_AF-A0A679HYQ4-F1
#
_entry.id   AF-A0A679HYQ4-F1
#
_cell.length_a   1.000
_cell.length_b   1.000
_cell.length_c   1.000
_cell.angle_alpha   90.00
_cell.angle_beta   90.00
_cell.angle_gamma   90.00
#
_symmetry.space_group_name_H-M   'P 1'
#
loop_
_entity.id
_entity.type
_entity.pdbx_description
1 polymer ?
#
loop_
_entity_poly.entity_id
_entity_poly.type
_entity_poly.pdbx_seq_one_letter_code
_entity_poly.pdbx_strand_id
1 'polypeptide(L)'
;MTASMDDYEAEYHLTRDGWVIGSYYFFGRRLGIASVRPTGTYETWLRHATCRAEHCEENTYWSRFWKNDLFDEQELRRFRDAKGWPPDDAHLPLHDSLPCSRLLEAVEDPPSPAS
;
A
#
# COMPACT_ATOMS: atom_id res chain seq x y z
N MET A 1 -17.37 14.73 17.69
CA MET A 1 -15.98 14.25 17.79
C MET A 1 -15.76 13.28 16.65
N THR A 2 -15.23 13.74 15.52
CA THR A 2 -14.89 12.89 14.37
C THR A 2 -13.50 12.34 14.63
N ALA A 3 -13.41 11.10 15.12
CA ALA A 3 -12.15 10.38 15.09
C ALA A 3 -11.73 10.28 13.61
N SER A 4 -10.63 10.92 13.22
CA SER A 4 -10.06 10.65 11.90
C SER A 4 -9.57 9.20 11.95
N MET A 5 -10.20 8.34 11.16
CA MET A 5 -9.68 7.02 10.89
C MET A 5 -8.71 7.20 9.75
N ASP A 6 -7.41 7.12 10.05
CA ASP A 6 -6.41 7.15 9.00
C ASP A 6 -6.56 5.86 8.19
N ASP A 7 -6.98 6.00 6.92
CA ASP A 7 -7.16 4.89 5.98
C ASP A 7 -5.98 4.86 5.00
N TYR A 8 -5.26 3.75 5.02
CA TYR A 8 -4.09 3.50 4.18
C TYR A 8 -4.37 2.35 3.22
N GLU A 9 -3.96 2.50 1.96
CA GLU A 9 -3.97 1.41 0.99
C GLU A 9 -2.64 1.35 0.24
N ALA A 10 -2.06 0.18 0.11
CA ALA A 10 -0.82 -0.03 -0.64
C ALA A 10 -0.95 -1.24 -1.56
N GLU A 11 -0.48 -1.08 -2.79
CA GLU A 11 -0.42 -2.12 -3.81
C GLU A 11 0.97 -2.76 -3.83
N TYR A 12 1.05 -4.09 -3.89
CA TYR A 12 2.29 -4.83 -3.97
C TYR A 12 2.22 -5.85 -5.10
N HIS A 13 3.29 -5.89 -5.88
CA HIS A 13 3.45 -6.81 -7.00
C HIS A 13 4.48 -7.87 -6.64
N LEU A 14 4.07 -9.14 -6.64
CA LEU A 14 5.01 -10.24 -6.49
C LEU A 14 5.69 -10.50 -7.84
N THR A 15 7.01 -10.39 -7.88
CA THR A 15 7.84 -10.67 -9.05
C THR A 15 8.83 -11.80 -8.76
N ARG A 16 9.60 -12.20 -9.77
CA ARG A 16 10.71 -13.16 -9.60
C ARG A 16 11.72 -12.71 -8.55
N ASP A 17 12.01 -11.41 -8.49
CA ASP A 17 13.06 -10.87 -7.64
C ASP A 17 12.56 -10.62 -6.23
N GLY A 18 11.28 -10.27 -6.09
CA GLY A 18 10.60 -10.12 -4.80
C GLY A 18 9.35 -9.26 -4.92
N TRP A 19 8.92 -8.71 -3.79
CA TRP A 19 7.81 -7.76 -3.74
C TRP A 19 8.27 -6.37 -4.18
N VAL A 20 7.48 -5.76 -5.06
CA VAL A 20 7.68 -4.38 -5.51
C VAL A 20 6.44 -3.59 -5.13
N ILE A 21 6.62 -2.47 -4.43
CA ILE A 21 5.52 -1.57 -4.11
C ILE A 21 5.03 -0.84 -5.36
N GLY A 22 3.72 -0.82 -5.54
CA GLY A 22 3.00 -0.13 -6.59
C GLY A 22 2.48 1.21 -6.10
N SER A 23 1.17 1.42 -6.28
CA SER A 23 0.50 2.63 -5.79
C SER A 23 0.28 2.60 -4.27
N TYR A 24 0.31 3.78 -3.64
CA TYR A 24 -0.09 3.93 -2.24
C TYR A 24 -1.02 5.12 -2.06
N TYR A 25 -2.01 4.95 -1.19
CA TYR A 25 -3.08 5.89 -0.91
C TYR A 25 -3.18 6.16 0.59
N PHE A 26 -3.50 7.40 0.92
CA PHE A 26 -3.77 7.87 2.28
C PHE A 26 -5.02 8.73 2.25
N PHE A 27 -6.03 8.38 3.04
CA PHE A 27 -7.36 9.01 2.99
C PHE A 27 -7.95 9.07 1.57
N GLY A 28 -7.76 7.99 0.80
CA GLY A 28 -8.19 7.91 -0.60
C GLY A 28 -7.40 8.79 -1.58
N ARG A 29 -6.42 9.57 -1.11
CA ARG A 29 -5.52 10.35 -1.96
C ARG A 29 -4.27 9.53 -2.27
N ARG A 30 -3.93 9.41 -3.55
CA ARG A 30 -2.72 8.72 -3.97
C ARG A 30 -1.51 9.58 -3.66
N LEU A 31 -0.57 9.08 -2.85
CA LEU A 31 0.55 9.87 -2.36
C LEU A 31 1.85 9.69 -3.18
N GLY A 32 1.86 8.86 -4.23
CA GLY A 32 3.04 8.70 -5.10
C GLY A 32 2.79 8.22 -6.53
N ILE A 33 3.88 8.02 -7.27
CA ILE A 33 3.84 7.57 -8.66
C ILE A 33 3.39 6.11 -8.70
N ALA A 34 2.32 5.84 -9.45
CA ALA A 34 1.90 4.48 -9.75
C ALA A 34 3.00 3.88 -10.57
N SER A 35 3.71 2.93 -9.98
CA SER A 35 4.48 2.00 -10.78
C SER A 35 3.48 1.29 -11.69
N VAL A 36 3.68 1.38 -13.01
CA VAL A 36 3.01 0.46 -13.93
C VAL A 36 3.37 -0.94 -13.45
N ARG A 37 2.36 -1.82 -13.31
CA ARG A 37 2.58 -3.21 -12.86
C ARG A 37 3.81 -3.79 -13.56
N PRO A 38 4.86 -4.18 -12.82
CA PRO A 38 6.10 -4.66 -13.42
C PRO A 38 5.88 -5.83 -14.38
N THR A 39 6.66 -5.87 -15.46
CA THR A 39 6.64 -7.04 -16.35
C THR A 39 7.08 -8.29 -15.58
N GLY A 40 6.37 -9.39 -15.80
CA GLY A 40 6.65 -10.64 -15.06
C GLY A 40 6.06 -10.67 -13.64
N THR A 41 5.12 -9.78 -13.32
CA THR A 41 4.32 -9.90 -12.08
C THR A 41 3.53 -11.21 -12.08
N TYR A 42 3.66 -11.96 -10.99
CA TYR A 42 2.93 -13.20 -10.73
C TYR A 42 1.56 -12.92 -10.13
N GLU A 43 1.48 -11.98 -9.19
CA GLU A 43 0.22 -11.53 -8.58
C GLU A 43 0.36 -10.15 -7.98
N THR A 44 -0.77 -9.52 -7.70
CA THR A 44 -0.85 -8.21 -7.07
C THR A 44 -1.79 -8.28 -5.87
N TRP A 45 -1.32 -7.76 -4.74
CA TRP A 45 -2.03 -7.70 -3.49
C TRP A 45 -2.23 -6.24 -3.06
N LEU A 46 -3.37 -5.99 -2.43
CA LEU A 46 -3.67 -4.73 -1.76
C LEU A 46 -3.63 -4.97 -0.26
N ARG A 47 -2.88 -4.13 0.44
CA ARG A 47 -2.95 -3.98 1.89
C ARG A 47 -3.84 -2.78 2.17
N HIS A 48 -4.84 -2.98 3.01
CA HIS A 48 -5.61 -1.89 3.59
C HIS A 48 -5.34 -1.89 5.08
N ALA A 49 -4.93 -0.74 5.62
CA ALA A 49 -4.72 -0.57 7.05
C ALA A 49 -5.56 0.60 7.54
N THR A 50 -6.19 0.43 8.71
CA THR A 50 -6.95 1.49 9.36
C THR A 50 -6.42 1.70 10.77
N CYS A 51 -6.06 2.95 11.10
CA CYS A 51 -5.65 3.34 12.44
C CYS A 51 -6.76 4.16 13.10
N ARG A 52 -7.28 3.67 14.24
CA ARG A 52 -8.27 4.40 15.05
C ARG A 52 -7.58 5.18 16.16
N ALA A 53 -7.03 6.36 15.85
CA ALA A 53 -6.29 7.25 16.76
C ALA A 53 -4.80 6.91 17.00
N GLU A 54 -4.04 7.90 17.51
CA GLU A 54 -2.57 7.96 17.62
C GLU A 54 -1.90 6.78 18.38
N HIS A 55 -2.68 5.92 19.05
CA HIS A 55 -2.18 4.82 19.87
C HIS A 55 -2.94 3.49 19.68
N CYS A 56 -3.69 3.33 18.58
CA CYS A 56 -4.50 2.13 18.39
C CYS A 56 -3.83 1.10 17.47
N GLU A 57 -4.16 -0.15 17.75
CA GLU A 57 -3.75 -1.32 16.98
C GLU A 57 -4.21 -1.16 15.52
N GLU A 58 -3.25 -1.26 14.61
CA GLU A 58 -3.51 -1.17 13.17
C GLU A 58 -4.36 -2.38 12.74
N ASN A 59 -5.56 -2.12 12.22
CA ASN A 59 -6.36 -3.19 11.63
C ASN A 59 -5.94 -3.33 10.16
N THR A 60 -5.23 -4.41 9.86
CA THR A 60 -4.66 -4.65 8.53
C THR A 60 -5.37 -5.80 7.83
N TYR A 61 -5.77 -5.54 6.59
CA TYR A 61 -6.49 -6.44 5.71
C TYR A 61 -5.72 -6.58 4.40
N TRP A 62 -5.51 -7.83 3.97
CA TRP A 62 -4.86 -8.15 2.71
C TRP A 62 -5.85 -8.76 1.75
N SER A 63 -5.88 -8.27 0.52
CA SER A 63 -6.71 -8.83 -0.55
C SER A 63 -5.89 -9.02 -1.82
N ARG A 64 -6.12 -10.12 -2.54
CA ARG A 64 -5.50 -10.32 -3.84
C ARG A 64 -6.31 -9.59 -4.90
N PHE A 65 -5.73 -8.57 -5.50
CA PHE A 65 -6.36 -7.77 -6.53
C PHE A 65 -6.24 -8.39 -7.92
N TRP A 66 -5.10 -9.01 -8.20
CA TRP A 66 -4.85 -9.62 -9.51
C TRP A 66 -3.94 -10.83 -9.41
N LYS A 67 -4.08 -11.74 -10.38
CA LYS A 67 -3.28 -12.94 -10.54
C LYS A 67 -2.93 -13.10 -12.01
N ASN A 68 -1.71 -13.56 -12.29
CA ASN A 68 -1.30 -14.01 -13.62
C ASN A 68 -1.84 -15.43 -13.89
N ASP A 69 -2.67 -15.57 -14.91
CA ASP A 69 -3.33 -16.85 -15.26
C ASP A 69 -2.38 -17.93 -15.79
N LEU A 70 -1.15 -17.55 -16.14
CA LEU A 70 -0.11 -18.51 -16.55
C LEU A 70 0.41 -19.38 -15.41
N PHE A 71 0.13 -18.99 -14.15
CA PHE A 71 0.59 -19.70 -12.97
C PHE A 71 -0.60 -20.25 -12.18
N ASP A 72 -0.50 -21.49 -11.72
CA ASP A 72 -1.52 -22.06 -10.85
C ASP A 72 -1.38 -21.56 -9.40
N GLU A 73 -2.36 -21.86 -8.55
CA GLU A 73 -2.33 -21.41 -7.15
C GLU A 73 -1.20 -22.06 -6.34
N GLN A 74 -0.79 -23.28 -6.70
CA GLN A 74 0.28 -23.99 -6.00
C GLN A 74 1.65 -23.35 -6.30
N GLU A 75 1.89 -22.97 -7.55
CA GLU A 75 3.09 -22.25 -7.97
C GLU A 75 3.16 -20.88 -7.31
N LEU A 76 2.07 -20.11 -7.34
CA LEU A 76 2.00 -18.80 -6.68
C LEU A 76 2.26 -18.90 -5.18
N ARG A 77 1.69 -19.92 -4.52
CA ARG A 77 1.96 -20.16 -3.11
C ARG A 77 3.43 -20.47 -2.85
N ARG A 78 4.08 -21.27 -3.69
CA ARG A 78 5.54 -21.53 -3.57
C ARG A 78 6.34 -20.24 -3.72
N PHE A 79 5.98 -19.37 -4.66
CA PHE A 79 6.65 -18.07 -4.82
C PHE A 79 6.46 -17.19 -3.58
N ARG A 80 5.24 -17.09 -3.03
CA ARG A 80 4.98 -16.37 -1.78
C ARG A 80 5.79 -16.94 -0.61
N ASP A 81 5.74 -18.25 -0.40
CA ASP A 81 6.44 -18.91 0.70
C ASP A 81 7.96 -18.71 0.60
N ALA A 82 8.51 -18.70 -0.62
CA ALA A 82 9.93 -18.49 -0.87
C ALA A 82 10.37 -17.02 -0.70
N LYS A 83 9.49 -16.06 -1.01
CA LYS A 83 9.77 -14.61 -0.92
C LYS A 83 9.35 -13.99 0.40
N GLY A 84 8.56 -14.70 1.20
CA GLY A 84 7.84 -14.14 2.33
C GLY A 84 6.63 -13.33 1.89
N TRP A 85 5.85 -12.87 2.85
CA TRP A 85 4.86 -11.83 2.61
C TRP A 85 5.55 -10.48 2.34
N PRO A 86 4.88 -9.53 1.66
CA PRO A 86 5.42 -8.19 1.54
C PRO A 86 5.74 -7.65 2.94
N PRO A 87 6.78 -6.80 3.08
CA PRO A 87 7.09 -6.22 4.38
C PRO A 87 5.83 -5.55 4.94
N ASP A 88 5.54 -5.79 6.22
CA ASP A 88 4.57 -4.95 6.90
C ASP A 88 5.19 -3.56 6.94
N ASP A 89 4.48 -2.61 6.33
CA ASP A 89 5.01 -1.31 5.94
C ASP A 89 5.19 -0.34 7.11
N ALA A 90 5.58 -0.84 8.28
CA ALA A 90 6.01 -0.06 9.44
C ALA A 90 7.17 0.92 9.12
N HIS A 91 7.77 0.81 7.93
CA HIS A 91 8.87 1.63 7.43
C HIS A 91 8.61 2.33 6.09
N LEU A 92 7.37 2.39 5.59
CA LEU A 92 7.09 3.42 4.58
C LEU A 92 7.48 4.79 5.16
N PRO A 93 8.07 5.70 4.37
CA PRO A 93 8.69 6.95 4.84
C PRO A 93 7.75 7.93 5.57
N LEU A 94 6.53 7.51 5.87
CA LEU A 94 5.58 8.17 6.75
C LEU A 94 5.97 8.04 8.23
N HIS A 95 6.64 6.95 8.62
CA HIS A 95 6.81 6.60 10.05
C HIS A 95 7.99 7.30 10.75
N ASP A 96 9.02 7.75 10.04
CA ASP A 96 10.26 8.24 10.67
C ASP A 96 10.36 9.78 10.79
N SER A 97 9.33 10.56 10.42
CA SER A 97 9.51 12.03 10.47
C SER A 97 8.28 12.89 10.71
N LEU A 98 7.05 12.39 10.63
CA LEU A 98 5.88 13.26 10.78
C LEU A 98 4.80 12.57 11.65
N PRO A 99 4.42 13.15 12.80
CA PRO A 99 3.20 12.71 13.48
C PRO A 99 2.02 12.79 12.50
N CYS A 100 0.99 11.94 12.64
CA CYS A 100 -0.20 11.95 11.76
C CYS A 100 -0.77 13.35 11.53
N SER A 101 -0.61 14.26 12.49
CA SER A 101 -0.96 15.68 12.39
C SER A 101 -0.23 16.47 11.30
N ARG A 102 0.99 16.09 10.91
CA ARG A 102 1.78 16.73 9.84
C ARG A 102 1.61 16.12 8.46
N LEU A 103 1.06 14.90 8.37
CA LEU A 103 0.73 14.31 7.07
C LEU A 103 -0.41 15.03 6.36
N LEU A 104 -1.30 15.64 7.14
CA LEU A 104 -2.35 16.53 6.63
C LEU A 104 -1.79 17.82 6.00
N GLU A 105 -0.59 18.27 6.40
CA GLU A 105 0.06 19.48 5.84
C GLU A 105 0.85 19.22 4.55
N ALA A 106 1.33 17.99 4.34
CA ALA A 106 2.07 17.59 3.13
C ALA A 106 1.15 17.29 1.93
N VAL A 107 -0.16 17.29 2.14
CA VAL A 107 -1.15 17.23 1.08
C VAL A 107 -1.32 18.65 0.53
N GLU A 108 -0.41 19.06 -0.36
CA GLU A 108 -0.52 20.35 -1.04
C GLU A 108 -1.90 20.49 -1.70
N ASP A 109 -2.47 21.69 -1.53
CA ASP A 109 -3.72 22.12 -2.16
C ASP A 109 -3.72 21.74 -3.65
N PRO A 110 -4.83 21.21 -4.21
CA PRO A 110 -4.94 21.09 -5.65
C PRO A 110 -4.72 22.49 -6.26
N PRO A 111 -3.94 22.61 -7.36
CA PRO A 111 -3.77 23.90 -8.00
C PRO A 111 -5.15 24.48 -8.29
N SER A 112 -5.42 25.67 -7.72
CA SER A 112 -6.64 26.41 -8.00
C SER A 112 -6.84 26.47 -9.52
N PRO A 113 -8.04 26.17 -10.04
CA PRO A 113 -8.28 26.32 -11.46
C PRO A 113 -8.01 27.78 -11.83
N ALA A 114 -7.01 27.99 -12.67
CA ALA A 114 -6.70 29.31 -13.21
C ALA A 114 -7.99 29.87 -13.83
N SER A 115 -8.43 31.03 -13.32
CA SER A 115 -9.56 31.80 -13.87
C SER A 115 -9.19 32.46 -15.18
#